data_AF-A0A2D5UMK7-F1
#
_entry.id   AF-A0A2D5UMK7-F1
#
_cell.length_a   1.000
_cell.length_b   1.000
_cell.length_c   1.000
_cell.angle_alpha   90.00
_cell.angle_beta   90.00
_cell.angle_gamma   90.00
#
_symmetry.space_group_name_H-M   'P 1'
#
loop_
_entity.id
_entity.type
_entity.pdbx_description
1 polymer ?
#
loop_
_entity_poly.entity_id
_entity_poly.type
_entity_poly.pdbx_seq_one_letter_code
_entity_poly.pdbx_strand_id
1 'polypeptide(L)'
;MKLSGLQMCFVVAMMIFTVASCDSNKNRSNLPRSIGNTSEVLVVLQNEQQWDNMIGQAIKKFIGQEQYGLAQAEPIFDLAHITKNNFSDMFKKHRNILIVNINKKDTAVKVESFKDRWASPQRIIRITSNSASQFAAKFPDYAENIIRNYNMAERSRILSVFRPSSKNKVLNKVRKSFNLDIIVPQGFYVAKTAAGFMWIRKEVTDFSQGIIIMSEPYADKEQFSKNSIAARTNRYLKQYIPGDSEGSYMVIDDEFISPITSPIENFISEYTVEMRGVWSVEHDFMGGPFISYTFVDPRNNQILTLMGYVYHPNKKKRNLLRQLEAIIYSVKSRNL
;
A
#
# COMPACT_ATOMS: atom_id res chain seq x y z
N MET A 1 -33.89 -30.02 -55.01
CA MET A 1 -34.69 -30.74 -53.98
C MET A 1 -35.27 -29.72 -53.03
N LYS A 2 -36.59 -29.48 -53.10
CA LYS A 2 -37.31 -28.55 -52.22
C LYS A 2 -37.37 -29.20 -50.82
N LEU A 3 -36.65 -28.65 -49.85
CA LEU A 3 -36.79 -29.03 -48.46
C LEU A 3 -38.12 -28.46 -47.94
N SER A 4 -39.03 -29.35 -47.53
CA SER A 4 -40.34 -29.02 -46.96
C SER A 4 -40.20 -28.32 -45.60
N GLY A 5 -41.05 -27.32 -45.35
CA GLY A 5 -41.01 -26.45 -44.16
C GLY A 5 -41.08 -27.14 -42.79
N LEU A 6 -41.29 -28.46 -42.74
CA LEU A 6 -41.30 -29.25 -41.50
C LEU A 6 -39.89 -29.62 -41.00
N GLN A 7 -38.87 -29.64 -41.87
CA GLN A 7 -37.49 -29.94 -41.47
C GLN A 7 -36.71 -28.72 -40.96
N MET A 8 -37.23 -27.50 -41.19
CA MET A 8 -36.61 -26.28 -40.68
C MET A 8 -36.95 -26.02 -39.20
N CYS A 9 -38.03 -26.60 -38.69
CA CYS A 9 -38.40 -26.48 -37.27
C CYS A 9 -37.58 -27.39 -36.34
N PHE A 10 -36.97 -28.47 -36.86
CA PHE A 10 -36.15 -29.37 -36.02
C PHE A 10 -34.72 -28.86 -35.83
N VAL A 11 -34.20 -28.03 -36.74
CA VAL A 11 -32.87 -27.41 -36.62
C VAL A 11 -32.88 -26.19 -35.69
N VAL A 12 -34.04 -25.54 -35.51
CA VAL A 12 -34.19 -24.39 -34.60
C VAL A 12 -34.46 -24.81 -33.15
N ALA A 13 -34.91 -26.05 -32.90
CA ALA A 13 -35.14 -26.57 -31.55
C ALA A 13 -33.89 -27.14 -30.86
N MET A 14 -32.75 -27.22 -31.55
CA MET A 14 -31.48 -27.77 -31.01
C MET A 14 -30.44 -26.69 -30.70
N MET A 15 -30.85 -25.41 -30.65
CA MET A 15 -29.96 -24.26 -30.40
C MET A 15 -30.32 -23.51 -29.10
N ILE A 16 -30.75 -24.25 -28.05
CA ILE A 16 -31.01 -23.70 -26.69
C ILE A 16 -30.30 -24.52 -25.59
N PHE A 17 -29.44 -25.47 -25.92
CA PHE A 17 -28.60 -26.13 -24.91
C PHE A 17 -27.34 -25.32 -24.58
N THR A 18 -27.51 -24.46 -23.58
CA THR A 18 -26.59 -24.32 -22.44
C THR A 18 -25.11 -24.15 -22.76
N VAL A 19 -24.68 -22.90 -22.92
CA VAL A 19 -23.33 -22.48 -22.51
C VAL A 19 -23.26 -22.48 -20.97
N ALA A 20 -23.15 -23.69 -20.41
CA ALA A 20 -22.62 -23.88 -19.06
C ALA A 20 -21.11 -23.63 -19.12
N SER A 21 -20.71 -22.36 -19.04
CA SER A 21 -19.32 -22.02 -18.75
C SER A 21 -19.08 -22.30 -17.26
N CYS A 22 -18.64 -23.52 -16.98
CA CYS A 22 -17.99 -23.85 -15.71
C CYS A 22 -16.65 -23.11 -15.65
N ASP A 23 -16.65 -21.86 -15.20
CA ASP A 23 -15.45 -21.20 -14.71
C ASP A 23 -15.13 -21.78 -13.32
N SER A 24 -14.39 -22.89 -13.33
CA SER A 24 -13.90 -23.54 -12.12
C SER A 24 -12.74 -22.73 -11.53
N ASN A 25 -13.09 -21.64 -10.86
CA ASN A 25 -12.21 -20.97 -9.90
C ASN A 25 -12.97 -20.74 -8.58
N LYS A 26 -13.16 -21.84 -7.86
CA LYS A 26 -13.66 -21.87 -6.47
C LYS A 26 -12.67 -21.14 -5.56
N ASN A 27 -12.90 -19.85 -5.34
CA ASN A 27 -12.64 -19.07 -4.12
C ASN A 27 -12.76 -17.55 -4.36
N ARG A 28 -13.81 -17.10 -5.07
CA ARG A 28 -14.22 -15.69 -5.04
C ARG A 28 -15.42 -15.57 -4.10
N SER A 29 -15.24 -14.81 -3.03
CA SER A 29 -16.34 -14.35 -2.19
C SER A 29 -17.46 -13.79 -3.07
N ASN A 30 -18.71 -14.23 -2.88
CA ASN A 30 -19.90 -13.71 -3.57
C ASN A 30 -20.21 -12.24 -3.21
N LEU A 31 -19.31 -11.56 -2.49
CA LEU A 31 -19.48 -10.18 -2.09
C LEU A 31 -19.16 -9.22 -3.24
N PRO A 32 -19.87 -8.09 -3.32
CA PRO A 32 -19.54 -7.04 -4.27
C PRO A 32 -18.16 -6.45 -4.00
N ARG A 33 -17.59 -5.79 -5.01
CA ARG A 33 -16.35 -5.03 -4.87
C ARG A 33 -16.58 -3.84 -3.92
N SER A 34 -15.60 -3.59 -3.04
CA SER A 34 -15.64 -2.45 -2.14
C SER A 34 -15.41 -1.10 -2.85
N ILE A 35 -15.98 -0.02 -2.29
CA ILE A 35 -15.98 1.35 -2.84
C ILE A 35 -15.28 2.35 -1.90
N GLY A 36 -15.25 3.63 -2.25
CA GLY A 36 -14.58 4.71 -1.51
C GLY A 36 -13.27 5.14 -2.18
N ASN A 37 -12.65 6.22 -1.70
CA ASN A 37 -11.38 6.73 -2.26
C ASN A 37 -10.16 5.91 -1.82
N THR A 38 -9.01 6.08 -2.48
CA THR A 38 -7.75 5.45 -2.04
C THR A 38 -7.31 6.07 -0.73
N SER A 39 -6.97 5.23 0.26
CA SER A 39 -6.57 5.67 1.60
C SER A 39 -7.61 6.58 2.26
N GLU A 40 -8.88 6.18 2.21
CA GLU A 40 -9.99 6.82 2.92
C GLU A 40 -10.51 5.88 4.01
N VAL A 41 -10.95 6.45 5.14
CA VAL A 41 -11.68 5.75 6.21
C VAL A 41 -13.02 6.41 6.41
N LEU A 42 -14.09 5.62 6.30
CA LEU A 42 -15.44 6.05 6.65
C LEU A 42 -15.67 5.85 8.15
N VAL A 43 -15.87 6.95 8.88
CA VAL A 43 -16.17 6.96 10.30
C VAL A 43 -17.68 6.98 10.50
N VAL A 44 -18.22 5.97 11.18
CA VAL A 44 -19.65 5.86 11.49
C VAL A 44 -19.86 6.16 12.97
N LEU A 45 -20.54 7.26 13.24
CA LEU A 45 -20.82 7.77 14.59
C LEU A 45 -22.30 7.61 14.93
N GLN A 46 -22.67 7.65 16.22
CA GLN A 46 -24.08 7.58 16.61
C GLN A 46 -24.84 8.88 16.33
N ASN A 47 -24.18 10.03 16.41
CA ASN A 47 -24.75 11.36 16.13
C ASN A 47 -23.65 12.33 15.67
N GLU A 48 -24.03 13.48 15.13
CA GLU A 48 -23.09 14.49 14.62
C GLU A 48 -22.20 15.09 15.72
N GLN A 49 -22.70 15.24 16.95
CA GLN A 49 -21.91 15.84 18.04
C GLN A 49 -20.64 15.03 18.38
N GLN A 50 -20.62 13.72 18.06
CA GLN A 50 -19.43 12.89 18.24
C GLN A 50 -18.27 13.28 17.31
N TRP A 51 -18.53 13.95 16.18
CA TRP A 51 -17.49 14.35 15.25
C TRP A 51 -16.66 15.54 15.74
N ASP A 52 -17.30 16.43 16.48
CA ASP A 52 -16.68 17.67 16.96
C ASP A 52 -16.17 17.56 18.40
N ASN A 53 -16.64 16.57 19.16
CA ASN A 53 -16.17 16.29 20.51
C ASN A 53 -14.89 15.42 20.54
N MET A 54 -14.50 15.00 21.74
CA MET A 54 -13.27 14.24 22.00
C MET A 54 -13.15 12.92 21.20
N ILE A 55 -14.26 12.29 20.79
CA ILE A 55 -14.26 11.10 19.93
C ILE A 55 -13.69 11.46 18.56
N GLY A 56 -14.32 12.40 17.87
CA GLY A 56 -13.88 12.84 16.55
C GLY A 56 -12.49 13.48 16.58
N GLN A 57 -12.15 14.24 17.63
CA GLN A 57 -10.80 14.78 17.82
C GLN A 57 -9.74 13.68 17.95
N ALA A 58 -10.00 12.63 18.72
CA ALA A 58 -9.08 11.49 18.83
C ALA A 58 -8.93 10.77 17.47
N ILE A 59 -10.02 10.54 16.74
CA ILE A 59 -9.97 9.89 15.42
C ILE A 59 -9.17 10.73 14.43
N LYS A 60 -9.43 12.04 14.35
CA LYS A 60 -8.69 12.99 13.51
C LYS A 60 -7.20 13.00 13.87
N LYS A 61 -6.88 13.04 15.17
CA LYS A 61 -5.49 13.05 15.67
C LYS A 61 -4.69 11.81 15.29
N PHE A 62 -5.27 10.62 15.38
CA PHE A 62 -4.50 9.38 15.17
C PHE A 62 -4.70 8.76 13.79
N ILE A 63 -5.93 8.66 13.28
CA ILE A 63 -6.21 8.05 11.98
C ILE A 63 -5.99 9.05 10.84
N GLY A 64 -6.28 10.33 11.09
CA GLY A 64 -6.03 11.44 10.15
C GLY A 64 -4.67 12.11 10.33
N GLN A 65 -3.74 11.52 11.09
CA GLN A 65 -2.40 12.08 11.31
C GLN A 65 -1.64 12.24 9.99
N GLU A 66 -0.72 13.19 9.95
CA GLU A 66 0.12 13.42 8.78
C GLU A 66 1.07 12.24 8.53
N GLN A 67 1.26 11.89 7.25
CA GLN A 67 2.24 10.90 6.86
C GLN A 67 3.63 11.52 6.88
N TYR A 68 4.51 10.94 7.68
CA TYR A 68 5.92 11.33 7.72
C TYR A 68 6.62 11.14 6.36
N GLY A 69 7.60 12.01 6.07
CA GLY A 69 8.42 11.93 4.86
C GLY A 69 7.75 12.53 3.62
N LEU A 70 6.80 13.46 3.79
CA LEU A 70 6.21 14.26 2.72
C LEU A 70 6.51 15.74 2.96
N ALA A 71 7.08 16.44 1.97
CA ALA A 71 7.31 17.88 2.05
C ALA A 71 5.99 18.69 2.15
N GLN A 72 4.93 18.20 1.50
CA GLN A 72 3.58 18.71 1.66
C GLN A 72 2.81 17.77 2.59
N ALA A 73 2.30 18.29 3.71
CA ALA A 73 1.51 17.51 4.65
C ALA A 73 0.29 16.84 3.96
N GLU A 74 0.17 15.53 4.12
CA GLU A 74 -0.99 14.75 3.70
C GLU A 74 -1.33 13.73 4.80
N PRO A 75 -2.61 13.52 5.12
CA PRO A 75 -3.00 12.58 6.17
C PRO A 75 -2.77 11.13 5.73
N ILE A 76 -2.38 10.23 6.63
CA ILE A 76 -2.22 8.80 6.33
C ILE A 76 -3.52 8.18 5.80
N PHE A 77 -4.68 8.69 6.23
CA PHE A 77 -6.01 8.41 5.70
C PHE A 77 -6.84 9.68 5.63
N ASP A 78 -7.53 9.88 4.51
CA ASP A 78 -8.59 10.89 4.42
C ASP A 78 -9.80 10.37 5.23
N LEU A 79 -10.43 11.25 6.01
CA LEU A 79 -11.56 10.88 6.85
C LEU A 79 -12.86 11.42 6.25
N ALA A 80 -13.81 10.52 6.03
CA ALA A 80 -15.20 10.87 5.80
C ALA A 80 -16.02 10.41 7.02
N HIS A 81 -17.08 11.13 7.40
CA HIS A 81 -17.93 10.70 8.51
C HIS A 81 -19.41 10.72 8.14
N ILE A 82 -20.16 9.83 8.78
CA ILE A 82 -21.63 9.75 8.72
C ILE A 82 -22.19 9.33 10.08
N THR A 83 -23.48 9.60 10.30
CA THR A 83 -24.20 9.00 11.43
C THR A 83 -24.67 7.58 11.11
N LYS A 84 -24.91 6.80 12.16
CA LYS A 84 -25.44 5.43 12.11
C LYS A 84 -26.79 5.38 11.37
N ASN A 85 -27.61 6.41 11.51
CA ASN A 85 -28.90 6.51 10.82
C ASN A 85 -28.71 6.63 9.30
N ASN A 86 -27.58 7.20 8.86
CA ASN A 86 -27.23 7.37 7.45
C ASN A 86 -26.37 6.21 6.90
N PHE A 87 -26.07 5.17 7.70
CA PHE A 87 -25.21 4.06 7.30
C PHE A 87 -25.93 3.01 6.44
N SER A 88 -26.35 3.45 5.25
CA SER A 88 -27.07 2.66 4.25
C SER A 88 -26.20 1.55 3.61
N ASP A 89 -26.83 0.68 2.82
CA ASP A 89 -26.14 -0.42 2.12
C ASP A 89 -25.07 0.04 1.12
N MET A 90 -25.16 1.28 0.63
CA MET A 90 -24.11 1.89 -0.18
C MET A 90 -22.86 2.13 0.68
N PHE A 91 -23.02 2.80 1.83
CA PHE A 91 -21.90 3.13 2.73
C PHE A 91 -21.28 1.89 3.38
N LYS A 92 -22.09 0.85 3.64
CA LYS A 92 -21.58 -0.46 4.10
C LYS A 92 -20.56 -1.08 3.15
N LYS A 93 -20.49 -0.67 1.87
CA LYS A 93 -19.50 -1.19 0.91
C LYS A 93 -18.17 -0.43 0.92
N HIS A 94 -18.00 0.61 1.76
CA HIS A 94 -16.70 1.29 1.90
C HIS A 94 -15.62 0.32 2.37
N ARG A 95 -14.39 0.48 1.88
CA ARG A 95 -13.31 -0.50 2.14
C ARG A 95 -12.80 -0.45 3.57
N ASN A 96 -12.61 0.74 4.13
CA ASN A 96 -12.17 0.91 5.51
C ASN A 96 -13.25 1.66 6.28
N ILE A 97 -13.76 1.04 7.34
CA ILE A 97 -14.86 1.59 8.13
C ILE A 97 -14.50 1.53 9.62
N LEU A 98 -14.54 2.68 10.30
CA LEU A 98 -14.43 2.77 11.75
C LEU A 98 -15.80 3.07 12.34
N ILE A 99 -16.39 2.13 13.06
CA ILE A 99 -17.69 2.29 13.73
C ILE A 99 -17.45 2.59 15.21
N VAL A 100 -17.95 3.72 15.71
CA VAL A 100 -17.91 4.06 17.13
C VAL A 100 -19.28 3.91 17.75
N ASN A 101 -19.34 3.20 18.87
CA ASN A 101 -20.57 2.99 19.63
C ASN A 101 -20.35 3.36 21.10
N ILE A 102 -21.10 4.32 21.60
CA ILE A 102 -21.16 4.67 23.01
C ILE A 102 -22.37 3.99 23.64
N ASN A 103 -22.12 3.10 24.60
CA ASN A 103 -23.12 2.35 25.34
C ASN A 103 -22.81 2.43 26.83
N LYS A 104 -23.61 3.22 27.56
CA LYS A 104 -23.40 3.50 29.00
C LYS A 104 -23.42 2.25 29.89
N LYS A 105 -23.95 1.12 29.41
CA LYS A 105 -24.01 -0.14 30.16
C LYS A 105 -22.70 -0.93 30.11
N ASP A 106 -21.82 -0.63 29.17
CA ASP A 106 -20.54 -1.33 29.06
C ASP A 106 -19.55 -0.81 30.11
N THR A 107 -18.72 -1.70 30.65
CA THR A 107 -17.74 -1.35 31.69
C THR A 107 -16.34 -1.16 31.10
N ALA A 108 -16.04 -1.80 29.98
CA ALA A 108 -14.75 -1.78 29.30
C ALA A 108 -14.88 -1.44 27.81
N VAL A 109 -13.77 -0.98 27.22
CA VAL A 109 -13.68 -0.76 25.77
C VAL A 109 -13.61 -2.11 25.06
N LYS A 110 -14.49 -2.32 24.09
CA LYS A 110 -14.50 -3.51 23.24
C LYS A 110 -14.11 -3.11 21.82
N VAL A 111 -13.09 -3.77 21.28
CA VAL A 111 -12.65 -3.59 19.89
C VAL A 111 -12.90 -4.87 19.12
N GLU A 112 -13.62 -4.75 18.00
CA GLU A 112 -13.92 -5.87 17.11
C GLU A 112 -13.46 -5.55 15.70
N SER A 113 -12.82 -6.53 15.05
CA SER A 113 -12.34 -6.42 13.67
C SER A 113 -13.12 -7.38 12.78
N PHE A 114 -13.62 -6.88 11.67
CA PHE A 114 -14.31 -7.68 10.65
C PHE A 114 -13.59 -7.53 9.31
N LYS A 115 -13.52 -8.65 8.59
CA LYS A 115 -13.00 -8.73 7.23
C LYS A 115 -14.14 -9.05 6.29
N ASP A 116 -14.19 -8.38 5.13
CA ASP A 116 -15.06 -8.73 4.01
C ASP A 116 -16.51 -9.01 4.46
N ARG A 117 -17.12 -8.09 5.22
CA ARG A 117 -18.45 -8.30 5.81
C ARG A 117 -19.58 -8.03 4.80
N TRP A 118 -19.44 -6.97 4.02
CA TRP A 118 -20.43 -6.51 3.04
C TRP A 118 -19.86 -6.34 1.64
N ALA A 119 -18.54 -6.17 1.51
CA ALA A 119 -17.83 -6.03 0.25
C ALA A 119 -16.41 -6.57 0.38
N SER A 120 -15.69 -6.76 -0.74
CA SER A 120 -14.29 -7.21 -0.71
C SER A 120 -13.37 -6.43 -1.68
N PRO A 121 -12.11 -6.13 -1.28
CA PRO A 121 -11.54 -6.27 0.07
C PRO A 121 -12.11 -5.22 1.03
N GLN A 122 -12.41 -5.59 2.27
CA GLN A 122 -12.96 -4.68 3.29
C GLN A 122 -12.42 -4.97 4.69
N ARG A 123 -12.19 -3.90 5.45
CA ARG A 123 -11.87 -3.88 6.88
C ARG A 123 -12.80 -2.96 7.63
N ILE A 124 -13.41 -3.52 8.67
CA ILE A 124 -14.28 -2.77 9.57
C ILE A 124 -13.74 -2.95 10.97
N ILE A 125 -13.46 -1.85 11.65
CA ILE A 125 -13.17 -1.85 13.07
C ILE A 125 -14.38 -1.24 13.78
N ARG A 126 -14.92 -1.96 14.77
CA ARG A 126 -15.96 -1.44 15.66
C ARG A 126 -15.37 -1.27 17.05
N ILE A 127 -15.49 -0.07 17.60
CA ILE A 127 -15.10 0.24 18.98
C ILE A 127 -16.36 0.59 19.76
N THR A 128 -16.58 -0.14 20.85
CA THR A 128 -17.64 0.16 21.81
C THR A 128 -17.02 0.64 23.11
N SER A 129 -17.56 1.72 23.68
CA SER A 129 -17.09 2.32 24.94
C SER A 129 -18.27 2.90 25.73
N ASN A 130 -18.09 3.16 27.02
CA ASN A 130 -19.16 3.66 27.88
C ASN A 130 -19.40 5.17 27.79
N SER A 131 -18.42 5.93 27.30
CA SER A 131 -18.44 7.39 27.26
C SER A 131 -17.44 7.93 26.23
N ALA A 132 -17.62 9.19 25.82
CA ALA A 132 -16.65 9.87 24.97
C ALA A 132 -15.27 9.98 25.64
N SER A 133 -15.23 10.18 26.95
CA SER A 133 -13.99 10.26 27.74
C SER A 133 -13.24 8.94 27.77
N GLN A 134 -13.93 7.83 28.03
CA GLN A 134 -13.29 6.52 28.01
C GLN A 134 -12.80 6.16 26.60
N PHE A 135 -13.59 6.46 25.56
CA PHE A 135 -13.16 6.26 24.17
C PHE A 135 -11.87 7.05 23.88
N ALA A 136 -11.87 8.36 24.13
CA ALA A 136 -10.72 9.23 23.81
C ALA A 136 -9.46 8.83 24.58
N ALA A 137 -9.60 8.38 25.84
CA ALA A 137 -8.48 7.92 26.66
C ALA A 137 -7.90 6.58 26.19
N LYS A 138 -8.72 5.68 25.63
CA LYS A 138 -8.31 4.32 25.23
C LYS A 138 -8.06 4.12 23.75
N PHE A 139 -8.56 5.02 22.90
CA PHE A 139 -8.34 4.95 21.46
C PHE A 139 -6.85 4.92 21.05
N PRO A 140 -5.93 5.67 21.70
CA PRO A 140 -4.49 5.60 21.38
C PRO A 140 -3.93 4.18 21.46
N ASP A 141 -4.35 3.40 22.46
CA ASP A 141 -3.91 2.02 22.70
C ASP A 141 -4.22 1.08 21.51
N TYR A 142 -5.19 1.45 20.67
CA TYR A 142 -5.63 0.64 19.52
C TYR A 142 -5.29 1.26 18.16
N ALA A 143 -5.02 2.56 18.12
CA ALA A 143 -4.95 3.32 16.88
C ALA A 143 -3.90 2.78 15.91
N GLU A 144 -2.72 2.42 16.40
CA GLU A 144 -1.64 1.90 15.57
C GLU A 144 -2.04 0.58 14.89
N ASN A 145 -2.65 -0.34 15.64
CA ASN A 145 -3.13 -1.60 15.08
C ASN A 145 -4.24 -1.40 14.05
N ILE A 146 -5.14 -0.43 14.28
CA ILE A 146 -6.19 -0.06 13.32
C ILE A 146 -5.58 0.44 12.01
N ILE A 147 -4.59 1.35 12.10
CA ILE A 147 -3.85 1.88 10.96
C ILE A 147 -3.18 0.74 10.18
N ARG A 148 -2.49 -0.18 10.88
CA ARG A 148 -1.88 -1.36 10.25
C ARG A 148 -2.91 -2.20 9.49
N ASN A 149 -4.06 -2.48 10.10
CA ASN A 149 -5.13 -3.26 9.46
C ASN A 149 -5.67 -2.59 8.17
N TYR A 150 -5.88 -1.27 8.19
CA TYR A 150 -6.31 -0.53 7.00
C TYR A 150 -5.21 -0.46 5.93
N ASN A 151 -3.95 -0.26 6.32
CA ASN A 151 -2.82 -0.27 5.39
C ASN A 151 -2.68 -1.63 4.67
N MET A 152 -2.81 -2.74 5.41
CA MET A 152 -2.80 -4.09 4.83
C MET A 152 -3.93 -4.31 3.81
N ALA A 153 -5.11 -3.74 4.05
CA ALA A 153 -6.24 -3.84 3.14
C ALA A 153 -6.06 -3.00 1.88
N GLU A 154 -5.60 -1.75 2.01
CA GLU A 154 -5.26 -0.90 0.88
C GLU A 154 -4.18 -1.53 0.02
N ARG A 155 -3.14 -2.08 0.64
CA ARG A 155 -2.07 -2.80 -0.04
C ARG A 155 -2.60 -4.01 -0.82
N SER A 156 -3.41 -4.85 -0.16
CA SER A 156 -4.00 -6.03 -0.80
C SER A 156 -4.84 -5.67 -2.02
N ARG A 157 -5.57 -4.55 -1.95
CA ARG A 157 -6.35 -4.00 -3.08
C ARG A 157 -5.47 -3.48 -4.20
N ILE A 158 -4.43 -2.70 -3.89
CA ILE A 158 -3.49 -2.20 -4.90
C ILE A 158 -2.87 -3.40 -5.65
N LEU A 159 -2.43 -4.42 -4.91
CA LEU A 159 -1.85 -5.61 -5.49
C LEU A 159 -2.85 -6.46 -6.29
N SER A 160 -4.14 -6.47 -5.94
CA SER A 160 -5.14 -7.17 -6.76
C SER A 160 -5.34 -6.50 -8.12
N VAL A 161 -5.17 -5.19 -8.21
CA VAL A 161 -5.21 -4.43 -9.47
C VAL A 161 -3.91 -4.61 -10.25
N PHE A 162 -2.76 -4.68 -9.59
CA PHE A 162 -1.46 -4.76 -10.27
C PHE A 162 -1.13 -6.17 -10.78
N ARG A 163 -1.52 -7.22 -10.04
CA ARG A 163 -1.19 -8.63 -10.30
C ARG A 163 -1.54 -9.14 -11.71
N PRO A 164 -2.68 -8.81 -12.32
CA PRO A 164 -2.99 -9.28 -13.68
C PRO A 164 -1.95 -8.88 -14.73
N SER A 165 -1.27 -7.75 -14.54
CA SER A 165 -0.29 -7.20 -15.50
C SER A 165 1.17 -7.41 -15.08
N SER A 166 1.42 -8.15 -13.99
CA SER A 166 2.77 -8.23 -13.39
C SER A 166 3.67 -9.31 -13.97
N LYS A 167 3.13 -10.23 -14.79
CA LYS A 167 3.92 -11.21 -15.54
C LYS A 167 4.54 -10.52 -16.77
N ASN A 168 5.62 -9.80 -16.55
CA ASN A 168 6.26 -8.97 -17.59
C ASN A 168 7.80 -9.06 -17.56
N LYS A 169 8.45 -8.35 -18.48
CA LYS A 169 9.91 -8.36 -18.64
C LYS A 169 10.65 -7.82 -17.41
N VAL A 170 10.05 -6.90 -16.64
CA VAL A 170 10.66 -6.34 -15.43
C VAL A 170 10.78 -7.43 -14.36
N LEU A 171 9.71 -8.19 -14.11
CA LEU A 171 9.74 -9.32 -13.18
C LEU A 171 10.85 -10.32 -13.53
N ASN A 172 10.99 -10.68 -14.81
CA ASN A 172 12.04 -11.62 -15.23
C ASN A 172 13.45 -11.08 -14.97
N LYS A 173 13.68 -9.78 -15.15
CA LYS A 173 14.96 -9.14 -14.83
C LYS A 173 15.22 -9.16 -13.31
N VAL A 174 14.24 -8.80 -12.48
CA VAL A 174 14.38 -8.83 -11.02
C VAL A 174 14.70 -10.24 -10.52
N ARG A 175 13.99 -11.26 -11.03
CA ARG A 175 14.25 -12.67 -10.70
C ARG A 175 15.68 -13.08 -11.03
N LYS A 176 16.16 -12.72 -12.22
CA LYS A 176 17.51 -13.09 -12.68
C LYS A 176 18.60 -12.40 -11.86
N SER A 177 18.40 -11.14 -11.45
CA SER A 177 19.41 -10.35 -10.76
C SER A 177 19.43 -10.53 -9.23
N PHE A 178 18.28 -10.78 -8.60
CA PHE A 178 18.16 -10.78 -7.13
C PHE A 178 17.47 -12.01 -6.56
N ASN A 179 17.04 -12.97 -7.39
CA ASN A 179 16.25 -14.13 -6.96
C ASN A 179 14.95 -13.76 -6.19
N LEU A 180 14.39 -12.60 -6.49
CA LEU A 180 13.14 -12.11 -5.90
C LEU A 180 11.97 -12.23 -6.87
N ASP A 181 10.81 -12.58 -6.34
CA ASP A 181 9.51 -12.35 -6.94
C ASP A 181 8.94 -11.03 -6.45
N ILE A 182 8.39 -10.21 -7.35
CA ILE A 182 7.79 -8.91 -7.02
C ILE A 182 6.66 -8.58 -8.00
N ILE A 183 5.56 -8.00 -7.52
CA ILE A 183 4.40 -7.62 -8.33
C ILE A 183 4.59 -6.20 -8.87
N VAL A 184 5.38 -6.07 -9.93
CA VAL A 184 5.51 -4.80 -10.66
C VAL A 184 4.55 -4.80 -11.85
N PRO A 185 3.53 -3.92 -11.91
CA PRO A 185 2.55 -3.91 -12.99
C PRO A 185 3.16 -3.41 -14.32
N GLN A 186 2.41 -3.57 -15.41
CA GLN A 186 2.76 -2.97 -16.70
C GLN A 186 2.87 -1.43 -16.59
N GLY A 187 3.73 -0.84 -17.42
CA GLY A 187 4.04 0.59 -17.41
C GLY A 187 5.37 0.92 -16.71
N PHE A 188 5.91 -0.02 -15.92
CA PHE A 188 7.27 0.07 -15.42
C PHE A 188 8.27 -0.53 -16.43
N TYR A 189 9.48 0.03 -16.48
CA TYR A 189 10.61 -0.46 -17.26
C TYR A 189 11.91 -0.40 -16.44
N VAL A 190 12.89 -1.22 -16.80
CA VAL A 190 14.22 -1.20 -16.17
C VAL A 190 15.07 -0.14 -16.87
N ALA A 191 15.40 0.94 -16.16
CA ALA A 191 16.21 2.04 -16.65
C ALA A 191 17.72 1.73 -16.55
N LYS A 192 18.14 1.02 -15.49
CA LYS A 192 19.54 0.64 -15.29
C LYS A 192 19.68 -0.68 -14.55
N THR A 193 20.73 -1.42 -14.88
CA THR A 193 21.14 -2.63 -14.16
C THR A 193 22.65 -2.61 -14.02
N ALA A 194 23.15 -2.91 -12.83
CA ALA A 194 24.56 -3.09 -12.52
C ALA A 194 24.70 -4.19 -11.45
N ALA A 195 25.94 -4.52 -11.06
CA ALA A 195 26.18 -5.49 -10.00
C ALA A 195 25.53 -5.01 -8.68
N GLY A 196 24.61 -5.83 -8.16
CA GLY A 196 23.85 -5.52 -6.94
C GLY A 196 22.92 -4.32 -7.04
N PHE A 197 22.59 -3.84 -8.25
CA PHE A 197 21.75 -2.65 -8.43
C PHE A 197 20.79 -2.77 -9.60
N MET A 198 19.55 -2.32 -9.38
CA MET A 198 18.56 -2.15 -10.45
C MET A 198 17.68 -0.95 -10.19
N TRP A 199 17.52 -0.13 -11.23
CA TRP A 199 16.62 1.02 -11.23
C TRP A 199 15.46 0.76 -12.19
N ILE A 200 14.26 0.78 -11.65
CA ILE A 200 13.00 0.50 -12.34
C ILE A 200 12.15 1.76 -12.26
N ARG A 201 11.64 2.23 -13.40
CA ARG A 201 10.91 3.49 -13.50
C ARG A 201 9.56 3.30 -14.16
N LYS A 202 8.63 4.16 -13.78
CA LYS A 202 7.42 4.45 -14.53
C LYS A 202 7.36 5.96 -14.70
N GLU A 203 7.45 6.38 -15.95
CA GLU A 203 7.35 7.78 -16.36
C GLU A 203 6.01 8.00 -17.05
N VAL A 204 5.26 8.98 -16.57
CA VAL A 204 4.07 9.50 -17.24
C VAL A 204 4.17 11.03 -17.25
N THR A 205 3.29 11.70 -17.99
CA THR A 205 3.37 13.15 -18.21
C THR A 205 3.51 13.97 -16.92
N ASP A 206 2.76 13.62 -15.87
CA ASP A 206 2.68 14.46 -14.67
C ASP A 206 3.51 13.94 -13.48
N PHE A 207 3.94 12.68 -13.50
CA PHE A 207 4.67 12.10 -12.37
C PHE A 207 5.64 10.99 -12.79
N SER A 208 6.66 10.81 -11.95
CA SER A 208 7.55 9.66 -11.97
C SER A 208 7.38 8.82 -10.72
N GLN A 209 7.40 7.50 -10.89
CA GLN A 209 7.53 6.53 -9.81
C GLN A 209 8.76 5.66 -10.07
N GLY A 210 9.64 5.54 -9.08
CA GLY A 210 10.82 4.69 -9.17
C GLY A 210 10.86 3.62 -8.09
N ILE A 211 11.43 2.47 -8.44
CA ILE A 211 11.81 1.39 -7.54
C ILE A 211 13.30 1.14 -7.76
N ILE A 212 14.05 1.11 -6.67
CA ILE A 212 15.48 0.86 -6.64
C ILE A 212 15.69 -0.39 -5.80
N ILE A 213 16.43 -1.35 -6.34
CA ILE A 213 16.83 -2.57 -5.64
C ILE A 213 18.35 -2.52 -5.51
N MET A 214 18.83 -2.60 -4.28
CA MET A 214 20.24 -2.65 -3.93
C MET A 214 20.50 -3.95 -3.16
N SER A 215 21.65 -4.58 -3.40
CA SER A 215 22.08 -5.76 -2.65
C SER A 215 23.60 -5.74 -2.45
N GLU A 216 24.01 -6.03 -1.21
CA GLU A 216 25.41 -6.11 -0.81
C GLU A 216 25.63 -7.31 0.12
N PRO A 217 26.88 -7.80 0.30
CA PRO A 217 27.17 -8.81 1.31
C PRO A 217 26.68 -8.39 2.70
N TYR A 218 26.03 -9.33 3.38
CA TYR A 218 25.67 -9.18 4.78
C TYR A 218 26.87 -9.57 5.65
N ALA A 219 27.29 -8.65 6.52
CA ALA A 219 28.41 -8.78 7.42
C ALA A 219 27.93 -8.83 8.88
N ASP A 220 27.13 -7.86 9.31
CA ASP A 220 26.74 -7.68 10.71
C ASP A 220 25.44 -6.86 10.87
N LYS A 221 24.99 -6.74 12.13
CA LYS A 221 23.72 -6.08 12.47
C LYS A 221 23.81 -4.55 12.34
N GLU A 222 25.00 -3.98 12.44
CA GLU A 222 25.26 -2.54 12.33
C GLU A 222 24.86 -2.00 10.96
N GLN A 223 24.83 -2.87 9.94
CA GLN A 223 24.28 -2.57 8.62
C GLN A 223 22.80 -2.15 8.66
N PHE A 224 22.04 -2.44 9.71
CA PHE A 224 20.64 -2.02 9.87
C PHE A 224 20.45 -0.67 10.56
N SER A 225 21.52 -0.03 11.04
CA SER A 225 21.42 1.31 11.61
C SER A 225 20.98 2.34 10.56
N LYS A 226 20.25 3.38 10.99
CA LYS A 226 19.84 4.51 10.12
C LYS A 226 20.99 5.02 9.26
N ASN A 227 22.13 5.32 9.88
CA ASN A 227 23.29 5.91 9.20
C ASN A 227 23.89 4.94 8.17
N SER A 228 23.98 3.66 8.50
CA SER A 228 24.54 2.66 7.57
C SER A 228 23.62 2.42 6.38
N ILE A 229 22.29 2.35 6.59
CA ILE A 229 21.31 2.25 5.50
C ILE A 229 21.38 3.49 4.58
N ALA A 230 21.41 4.69 5.16
CA ALA A 230 21.46 5.94 4.40
C ALA A 230 22.78 6.05 3.59
N ALA A 231 23.93 5.76 4.21
CA ALA A 231 25.23 5.83 3.55
C ALA A 231 25.35 4.86 2.37
N ARG A 232 24.93 3.61 2.54
CA ARG A 232 24.92 2.61 1.44
C ARG A 232 23.97 3.02 0.33
N THR A 233 22.78 3.51 0.68
CA THR A 233 21.80 3.99 -0.30
C THR A 233 22.38 5.15 -1.12
N ASN A 234 22.89 6.19 -0.47
CA ASN A 234 23.48 7.35 -1.14
C ASN A 234 24.65 6.98 -2.05
N ARG A 235 25.46 5.98 -1.69
CA ARG A 235 26.52 5.47 -2.56
C ARG A 235 25.96 4.93 -3.89
N TYR A 236 24.91 4.11 -3.84
CA TYR A 236 24.26 3.60 -5.05
C TYR A 236 23.56 4.70 -5.84
N LEU A 237 22.85 5.62 -5.15
CA LEU A 237 22.15 6.72 -5.81
C LEU A 237 23.13 7.62 -6.58
N LYS A 238 24.21 8.07 -5.92
CA LYS A 238 25.27 8.88 -6.53
C LYS A 238 25.92 8.20 -7.74
N GLN A 239 26.20 6.91 -7.64
CA GLN A 239 26.87 6.18 -8.71
C GLN A 239 25.96 5.93 -9.93
N TYR A 240 24.66 5.73 -9.71
CA TYR A 240 23.79 5.15 -10.74
C TYR A 240 22.60 5.98 -11.17
N ILE A 241 22.19 7.00 -10.40
CA ILE A 241 21.02 7.83 -10.69
C ILE A 241 21.47 9.28 -10.88
N PRO A 242 21.81 9.67 -12.11
CA PRO A 242 22.11 11.07 -12.42
C PRO A 242 20.83 11.92 -12.34
N GLY A 243 21.00 13.20 -12.01
CA GLY A 243 19.96 14.20 -12.26
C GLY A 243 20.03 14.71 -13.70
N ASP A 244 19.21 15.73 -14.00
CA ASP A 244 19.09 16.27 -15.36
C ASP A 244 20.28 17.16 -15.75
N SER A 245 20.97 17.75 -14.75
CA SER A 245 22.16 18.58 -14.95
C SER A 245 23.46 17.78 -14.86
N GLU A 246 24.50 18.20 -15.58
CA GLU A 246 25.81 17.53 -15.51
C GLU A 246 26.37 17.52 -14.07
N GLY A 247 26.83 16.35 -13.62
CA GLY A 247 27.36 16.17 -12.28
C GLY A 247 26.32 16.14 -11.14
N SER A 248 25.03 16.32 -11.46
CA SER A 248 23.93 16.17 -10.49
C SER A 248 23.56 14.70 -10.27
N TYR A 249 23.13 14.35 -9.06
CA TYR A 249 22.75 12.98 -8.71
C TYR A 249 21.74 12.94 -7.57
N MET A 250 20.95 11.86 -7.55
CA MET A 250 19.96 11.65 -6.49
C MET A 250 20.63 11.38 -5.14
N VAL A 251 20.07 11.93 -4.06
CA VAL A 251 20.48 11.70 -2.67
C VAL A 251 19.27 11.57 -1.75
N ILE A 252 19.44 10.87 -0.62
CA ILE A 252 18.56 11.04 0.53
C ILE A 252 18.87 12.41 1.16
N ASP A 253 17.82 13.20 1.35
CA ASP A 253 17.89 14.49 2.04
C ASP A 253 17.69 14.27 3.55
N ASP A 254 18.67 14.69 4.33
CA ASP A 254 18.64 14.64 5.81
C ASP A 254 18.59 16.05 6.43
N GLU A 255 18.56 17.10 5.60
CA GLU A 255 18.57 18.51 6.05
C GLU A 255 17.15 19.03 6.27
N PHE A 256 16.26 18.81 5.30
CA PHE A 256 14.88 19.31 5.37
C PHE A 256 13.98 18.39 6.19
N ILE A 257 14.04 17.09 5.94
CA ILE A 257 13.25 16.07 6.64
C ILE A 257 14.14 14.85 6.89
N SER A 258 14.78 14.83 8.05
CA SER A 258 15.70 13.76 8.44
C SER A 258 15.03 12.38 8.42
N PRO A 259 15.50 11.39 7.65
CA PRO A 259 14.80 10.12 7.56
C PRO A 259 14.66 9.42 8.91
N ILE A 260 13.50 8.81 9.13
CA ILE A 260 13.23 7.99 10.31
C ILE A 260 13.30 6.51 9.94
N THR A 261 13.62 5.68 10.92
CA THR A 261 13.62 4.23 10.76
C THR A 261 12.66 3.57 11.73
N SER A 262 12.10 2.44 11.35
CA SER A 262 11.23 1.64 12.20
C SER A 262 11.42 0.15 11.90
N PRO A 263 11.52 -0.70 12.92
CA PRO A 263 11.50 -2.15 12.69
C PRO A 263 10.13 -2.58 12.17
N ILE A 264 10.13 -3.50 11.21
CA ILE A 264 8.91 -4.07 10.63
C ILE A 264 8.89 -5.57 10.88
N GLU A 265 7.85 -6.01 11.58
CA GLU A 265 7.54 -7.42 11.76
C GLU A 265 6.73 -7.96 10.58
N ASN A 266 6.74 -9.29 10.40
CA ASN A 266 5.93 -9.99 9.39
C ASN A 266 6.15 -9.49 7.94
N PHE A 267 7.39 -9.09 7.63
CA PHE A 267 7.86 -8.86 6.28
C PHE A 267 8.48 -10.16 5.70
N ILE A 268 9.22 -10.07 4.60
CA ILE A 268 9.90 -11.22 3.98
C ILE A 268 10.97 -11.87 4.89
N SER A 269 11.48 -11.13 5.87
CA SER A 269 12.51 -11.55 6.82
C SER A 269 12.10 -11.18 8.23
N GLU A 270 12.55 -11.95 9.22
CA GLU A 270 12.26 -11.74 10.65
C GLU A 270 12.71 -10.36 11.14
N TYR A 271 13.81 -9.85 10.57
CA TYR A 271 14.31 -8.52 10.86
C TYR A 271 14.35 -7.68 9.58
N THR A 272 13.47 -6.69 9.52
CA THR A 272 13.37 -5.72 8.43
C THR A 272 13.33 -4.32 9.03
N VAL A 273 14.07 -3.38 8.43
CA VAL A 273 14.01 -1.96 8.80
C VAL A 273 13.34 -1.18 7.67
N GLU A 274 12.24 -0.51 7.99
CA GLU A 274 11.65 0.53 7.13
C GLU A 274 12.39 1.85 7.37
N MET A 275 12.64 2.59 6.29
CA MET A 275 13.07 3.99 6.35
C MET A 275 12.13 4.86 5.53
N ARG A 276 11.72 6.01 6.08
CA ARG A 276 10.92 7.03 5.39
C ARG A 276 11.63 8.36 5.46
N GLY A 277 11.59 9.11 4.37
CA GLY A 277 12.17 10.45 4.29
C GLY A 277 11.91 11.08 2.94
N VAL A 278 12.71 12.09 2.61
CA VAL A 278 12.69 12.74 1.30
C VAL A 278 14.01 12.52 0.57
N TRP A 279 13.94 12.52 -0.74
CA TRP A 279 15.09 12.52 -1.62
C TRP A 279 15.12 13.84 -2.37
N SER A 280 16.32 14.27 -2.71
CA SER A 280 16.59 15.43 -3.55
C SER A 280 17.62 15.07 -4.61
N VAL A 281 17.90 15.99 -5.51
CA VAL A 281 19.02 15.90 -6.45
C VAL A 281 20.05 16.92 -6.04
N GLU A 282 21.27 16.45 -5.80
CA GLU A 282 22.41 17.33 -5.52
C GLU A 282 22.63 18.25 -6.74
N HIS A 283 22.74 19.56 -6.51
CA HIS A 283 22.85 20.60 -7.54
C HIS A 283 21.60 20.80 -8.42
N ASP A 284 20.41 20.41 -7.93
CA ASP A 284 19.12 20.68 -8.60
C ASP A 284 17.99 20.82 -7.55
N PHE A 285 16.79 21.22 -7.97
CA PHE A 285 15.61 21.44 -7.12
C PHE A 285 14.60 20.28 -7.19
N MET A 286 14.95 19.18 -7.87
CA MET A 286 14.11 17.99 -7.94
C MET A 286 14.14 17.23 -6.61
N GLY A 287 12.97 16.76 -6.19
CA GLY A 287 12.86 15.93 -4.99
C GLY A 287 11.47 15.38 -4.75
N GLY A 288 11.35 14.59 -3.70
CA GLY A 288 10.08 13.99 -3.30
C GLY A 288 10.23 12.98 -2.18
N PRO A 289 9.15 12.27 -1.85
CA PRO A 289 9.18 11.29 -0.77
C PRO A 289 9.80 9.96 -1.24
N PHE A 290 10.40 9.26 -0.30
CA PHE A 290 10.75 7.85 -0.47
C PHE A 290 10.31 7.00 0.72
N ILE A 291 10.25 5.71 0.46
CA ILE A 291 10.16 4.67 1.48
C ILE A 291 11.06 3.52 1.08
N SER A 292 11.80 2.94 2.02
CA SER A 292 12.62 1.76 1.75
C SER A 292 12.49 0.69 2.82
N TYR A 293 12.71 -0.55 2.41
CA TYR A 293 12.75 -1.72 3.28
C TYR A 293 14.08 -2.41 3.11
N THR A 294 14.82 -2.53 4.21
CA THR A 294 16.11 -3.23 4.28
C THR A 294 15.94 -4.54 5.04
N PHE A 295 16.39 -5.65 4.46
CA PHE A 295 16.25 -7.00 5.04
C PHE A 295 17.38 -7.94 4.57
N VAL A 296 17.64 -9.00 5.32
CA VAL A 296 18.59 -10.05 4.91
C VAL A 296 17.90 -11.07 3.99
N ASP A 297 18.56 -11.46 2.91
CA ASP A 297 18.35 -12.74 2.23
C ASP A 297 19.38 -13.75 2.77
N PRO A 298 18.99 -14.58 3.75
CA PRO A 298 19.93 -15.42 4.50
C PRO A 298 20.64 -16.45 3.64
N ARG A 299 20.05 -16.85 2.50
CA ARG A 299 20.62 -17.90 1.65
C ARG A 299 21.76 -17.44 0.79
N ASN A 300 21.71 -16.18 0.36
CA ASN A 300 22.74 -15.58 -0.47
C ASN A 300 23.72 -14.75 0.37
N ASN A 301 23.53 -14.73 1.69
CA ASN A 301 24.25 -13.89 2.64
C ASN A 301 24.31 -12.43 2.14
N GLN A 302 23.17 -11.91 1.69
CA GLN A 302 23.04 -10.54 1.18
C GLN A 302 22.10 -9.75 2.07
N ILE A 303 22.41 -8.47 2.25
CA ILE A 303 21.45 -7.46 2.71
C ILE A 303 20.89 -6.75 1.48
N LEU A 304 19.56 -6.68 1.40
CA LEU A 304 18.86 -6.00 0.31
C LEU A 304 18.17 -4.75 0.84
N THR A 305 18.17 -3.69 0.04
CA THR A 305 17.34 -2.50 0.25
C THR A 305 16.47 -2.29 -0.99
N LEU A 306 15.14 -2.32 -0.79
CA LEU A 306 14.15 -1.97 -1.81
C LEU A 306 13.62 -0.58 -1.47
N MET A 307 13.91 0.42 -2.30
CA MET A 307 13.47 1.81 -2.13
C MET A 307 12.47 2.18 -3.22
N GLY A 308 11.33 2.75 -2.81
CA GLY A 308 10.33 3.34 -3.69
C GLY A 308 10.32 4.84 -3.52
N TYR A 309 10.35 5.60 -4.61
CA TYR A 309 10.35 7.07 -4.58
C TYR A 309 9.38 7.67 -5.61
N VAL A 310 8.89 8.87 -5.32
CA VAL A 310 7.95 9.60 -6.19
C VAL A 310 8.49 10.98 -6.53
N TYR A 311 8.37 11.37 -7.79
CA TYR A 311 8.44 12.77 -8.23
C TYR A 311 7.08 13.20 -8.76
N HIS A 312 6.49 14.25 -8.20
CA HIS A 312 5.18 14.79 -8.61
C HIS A 312 5.07 16.25 -8.12
N PRO A 313 5.73 17.20 -8.80
CA PRO A 313 5.95 18.55 -8.29
C PRO A 313 4.63 19.26 -8.00
N ASN A 314 4.55 19.98 -6.87
CA ASN A 314 3.38 20.77 -6.45
C ASN A 314 2.04 20.02 -6.35
N LYS A 315 2.07 18.68 -6.28
CA LYS A 315 0.89 17.82 -6.17
C LYS A 315 1.04 16.80 -5.05
N LYS A 316 -0.10 16.23 -4.66
CA LYS A 316 -0.21 15.13 -3.68
C LYS A 316 0.54 13.88 -4.14
N LYS A 317 1.28 13.25 -3.22
CA LYS A 317 2.21 12.13 -3.49
C LYS A 317 1.92 10.90 -2.64
N ARG A 318 1.22 11.03 -1.51
CA ARG A 318 0.92 9.92 -0.58
C ARG A 318 0.38 8.67 -1.28
N ASN A 319 -0.60 8.84 -2.18
CA ASN A 319 -1.22 7.70 -2.86
C ASN A 319 -0.28 7.04 -3.89
N LEU A 320 0.59 7.81 -4.56
CA LEU A 320 1.62 7.27 -5.46
C LEU A 320 2.68 6.51 -4.67
N LEU A 321 3.11 7.05 -3.52
CA LEU A 321 4.08 6.39 -2.64
C LEU A 321 3.51 5.09 -2.09
N ARG A 322 2.23 5.08 -1.70
CA ARG A 322 1.55 3.87 -1.23
C ARG A 322 1.45 2.77 -2.29
N GLN A 323 1.36 3.12 -3.57
CA GLN A 323 1.43 2.12 -4.64
C GLN A 323 2.81 1.45 -4.69
N LEU A 324 3.88 2.23 -4.54
CA LEU A 324 5.25 1.72 -4.50
C LEU A 324 5.49 0.86 -3.26
N GLU A 325 5.04 1.33 -2.09
CA GLU A 325 5.06 0.52 -0.86
C GLU A 325 4.35 -0.82 -1.08
N ALA A 326 3.17 -0.82 -1.72
CA ALA A 326 2.47 -2.07 -1.99
C ALA A 326 3.26 -3.01 -2.90
N ILE A 327 3.93 -2.49 -3.93
CA ILE A 327 4.84 -3.27 -4.78
C ILE A 327 5.97 -3.86 -3.95
N ILE A 328 6.63 -3.07 -3.09
CA ILE A 328 7.75 -3.55 -2.26
C ILE A 328 7.28 -4.66 -1.31
N TYR A 329 6.14 -4.52 -0.65
CA TYR A 329 5.59 -5.58 0.21
C TYR A 329 5.10 -6.83 -0.52
N SER A 330 4.99 -6.78 -1.84
CA SER A 330 4.70 -7.99 -2.61
C SER A 330 5.91 -8.88 -2.80
N VAL A 331 7.09 -8.43 -2.36
CA VAL A 331 8.35 -9.17 -2.48
C VAL A 331 8.22 -10.53 -1.81
N LYS A 332 8.68 -11.55 -2.53
CA LYS A 332 8.81 -12.91 -2.04
C LYS A 332 10.16 -13.43 -2.48
N SER A 333 10.81 -14.20 -1.62
CA SER A 333 11.99 -14.94 -2.05
C SER A 333 11.50 -16.16 -2.82
N ARG A 334 12.11 -16.47 -3.97
CA ARG A 334 11.63 -17.58 -4.82
C ARG A 334 11.73 -18.96 -4.17
N ASN A 335 12.53 -19.09 -3.13
CA ASN A 335 12.81 -20.38 -2.51
C ASN A 335 12.35 -20.45 -1.04
N LEU A 336 11.73 -19.40 -0.46
CA LEU A 336 11.29 -19.41 0.95
C LEU A 336 9.95 -20.12 1.13
#